data_AF-A0A2K1DVW0-F1
#
_entry.id   AF-A0A2K1DVW0-F1
#
_cell.length_a   1.000
_cell.length_b   1.000
_cell.length_c   1.000
_cell.angle_alpha   90.00
_cell.angle_beta   90.00
_cell.angle_gamma   90.00
#
_symmetry.space_group_name_H-M   'P 1'
#
loop_
_entity.id
_entity.type
_entity.pdbx_description
1 polymer ?
#
loop_
_entity_poly.entity_id
_entity_poly.type
_entity_poly.pdbx_seq_one_letter_code
_entity_poly.pdbx_strand_id
1 'polypeptide(L)'
;MNALVLFSIIFYSTYKFITFKSILSFMTAFFKFRYLLNWKIITGVLLIFATMQVYSQVPPPPPCLANGNNGFGGAVGEGVFSSATGNTNPIVFGMQVHPDSGSMDDILVFYIDTGAPGRNAIDNTVDDNGDVYRIAITNSDSFGFGSHITFPPGFEASYAVAVDVNFGGLYAIPASGTISTNDLEFVSTVNSTLTSPTQLYYEFSFSWEAIGLTSGDEFEIVGLYVRNNGFSSDEAYGEGVSAGTSGSDDITFIDSITLPGCGETLSNNSNEDEALDLYYVNNQLFLKGINDLVSISVYDIHGRNIYQKEHEVNDVTPIHLELNKNQLQFIVVESSKAKKVLKVIPN
;
A
#
# COMPACT_ATOMS: atom_id res chain seq x y z
N MET A 1 -16.95 -25.45 -49.88
CA MET A 1 -17.71 -24.17 -49.90
C MET A 1 -19.06 -24.43 -49.27
N ASN A 2 -19.54 -23.82 -48.18
CA ASN A 2 -19.04 -22.85 -47.21
C ASN A 2 -19.85 -23.10 -45.93
N ALA A 3 -19.20 -23.37 -44.80
CA ALA A 3 -19.83 -23.38 -43.47
C ALA A 3 -18.86 -22.90 -42.37
N LEU A 4 -17.74 -22.26 -42.76
CA LEU A 4 -16.65 -21.92 -41.85
C LEU A 4 -16.47 -20.41 -41.60
N VAL A 5 -17.45 -19.57 -41.97
CA VAL A 5 -17.31 -18.09 -41.90
C VAL A 5 -18.21 -17.44 -40.83
N LEU A 6 -19.00 -18.20 -40.07
CA LEU A 6 -19.98 -17.59 -39.14
C LEU A 6 -19.57 -17.52 -37.66
N PHE A 7 -18.32 -17.85 -37.29
CA PHE A 7 -17.93 -17.97 -35.86
C PHE A 7 -16.96 -16.91 -35.32
N SER A 8 -16.65 -15.85 -36.06
CA SER A 8 -15.63 -14.86 -35.65
C SER A 8 -16.09 -13.42 -35.49
N ILE A 9 -17.39 -13.13 -35.25
CA ILE A 9 -17.87 -11.73 -35.09
C ILE A 9 -18.71 -11.51 -33.82
N ILE A 10 -18.44 -12.20 -32.71
CA ILE A 10 -19.04 -11.81 -31.42
C ILE A 10 -18.04 -12.03 -30.28
N PHE A 11 -16.93 -11.30 -30.25
CA PHE A 11 -16.18 -11.04 -29.01
C PHE A 11 -15.29 -9.80 -29.20
N TYR A 12 -15.93 -8.66 -29.44
CA TYR A 12 -15.34 -7.35 -29.18
C TYR A 12 -16.49 -6.44 -28.78
N SER A 13 -16.79 -6.38 -27.48
CA SER A 13 -17.36 -5.22 -26.77
C SER A 13 -17.95 -5.63 -25.41
N THR A 14 -17.54 -4.90 -24.37
CA THR A 14 -18.05 -4.87 -22.98
C THR A 14 -17.77 -6.07 -22.07
N TYR A 15 -16.80 -5.88 -21.17
CA TYR A 15 -16.70 -6.60 -19.90
C TYR A 15 -17.95 -6.30 -19.05
N LYS A 16 -18.91 -7.23 -19.03
CA LYS A 16 -20.01 -7.25 -18.06
C LYS A 16 -19.90 -8.54 -17.25
N PHE A 17 -19.94 -8.39 -15.93
CA PHE A 17 -19.92 -9.48 -14.95
C PHE A 17 -20.71 -10.71 -15.42
N ILE A 18 -20.01 -11.82 -15.62
CA ILE A 18 -20.61 -13.13 -15.86
C ILE A 18 -21.21 -13.58 -14.53
N THR A 19 -22.51 -13.37 -14.36
CA THR A 19 -23.24 -13.88 -13.19
C THR A 19 -23.37 -15.41 -13.29
N PHE A 20 -23.33 -16.09 -12.14
CA PHE A 20 -23.42 -17.55 -11.98
C PHE A 20 -24.60 -18.18 -12.74
N LYS A 21 -25.65 -17.40 -12.97
CA LYS A 21 -26.86 -17.78 -13.72
C LYS A 21 -26.59 -18.00 -15.22
N SER A 22 -25.64 -17.28 -15.82
CA SER A 22 -25.28 -17.45 -17.24
C SER A 22 -24.48 -18.72 -17.49
N ILE A 23 -23.60 -19.10 -16.55
CA ILE A 23 -22.82 -20.35 -16.58
C ILE A 23 -23.77 -21.54 -16.49
N LEU A 24 -24.76 -21.49 -15.60
CA LEU A 24 -25.75 -22.56 -15.45
C LEU A 24 -26.64 -22.72 -16.69
N SER A 25 -26.98 -21.61 -17.36
CA SER A 25 -27.77 -21.61 -18.60
C SER A 25 -26.97 -22.17 -19.79
N PHE A 26 -25.67 -21.89 -19.85
CA PHE A 26 -24.77 -22.46 -20.84
C PHE A 26 -24.56 -23.97 -20.63
N MET A 27 -24.40 -24.40 -19.37
CA MET A 27 -24.29 -25.83 -19.03
C MET A 27 -25.57 -26.61 -19.32
N THR A 28 -26.76 -26.02 -19.13
CA THR A 28 -28.04 -26.67 -19.48
C THR A 28 -28.27 -26.75 -20.98
N ALA A 29 -27.81 -25.77 -21.76
CA ALA A 29 -27.79 -25.87 -23.23
C ALA A 29 -26.86 -26.98 -23.71
N PHE A 30 -25.70 -27.15 -23.07
CA PHE A 30 -24.74 -28.21 -23.38
C PHE A 30 -25.27 -29.61 -23.06
N PHE A 31 -26.05 -29.75 -21.97
CA PHE A 31 -26.66 -31.04 -21.61
C PHE A 31 -27.82 -31.47 -22.50
N LYS A 32 -28.49 -30.54 -23.20
CA LYS A 32 -29.55 -30.88 -24.16
C LYS A 32 -29.02 -31.35 -25.52
N PHE A 33 -27.75 -31.10 -25.84
CA PHE A 33 -27.13 -31.51 -27.10
C PHE A 33 -26.49 -32.92 -27.06
N ARG A 34 -26.98 -33.78 -26.16
CA ARG A 34 -26.34 -35.05 -25.80
C ARG A 34 -26.83 -36.28 -26.57
N TYR A 35 -27.50 -36.10 -27.72
CA TYR A 35 -28.12 -37.23 -28.43
C TYR A 35 -27.57 -37.58 -29.82
N LEU A 36 -26.55 -36.90 -30.34
CA LEU A 36 -26.07 -37.18 -31.70
C LEU A 36 -24.55 -37.15 -31.93
N LEU A 37 -23.70 -37.19 -30.90
CA LEU A 37 -22.25 -37.10 -31.12
C LEU A 37 -21.48 -38.32 -30.61
N ASN A 38 -20.83 -38.99 -31.56
CA ASN A 38 -19.95 -40.14 -31.41
C ASN A 38 -18.91 -39.94 -30.29
N TRP A 39 -18.85 -40.91 -29.37
CA TRP A 39 -18.00 -40.95 -28.17
C TRP A 39 -16.51 -40.62 -28.43
N LYS A 40 -15.99 -40.88 -29.63
CA LYS A 40 -14.58 -40.63 -29.98
C LYS A 40 -14.20 -39.16 -30.19
N ILE A 41 -15.17 -38.24 -30.29
CA ILE A 41 -14.90 -36.80 -30.45
C ILE A 41 -14.87 -36.09 -29.07
N ILE A 42 -15.50 -36.68 -28.05
CA ILE A 42 -15.62 -36.10 -26.70
C ILE A 42 -14.25 -36.09 -25.98
N THR A 43 -13.36 -37.04 -26.30
CA THR A 43 -12.00 -37.09 -25.74
C THR A 43 -11.06 -36.01 -26.30
N GLY A 44 -11.37 -35.43 -27.47
CA GLY A 44 -10.54 -34.37 -28.07
C GLY A 44 -10.88 -32.97 -27.58
N VAL A 45 -12.14 -32.71 -27.22
CA VAL A 45 -12.60 -31.38 -26.78
C VAL A 45 -12.37 -31.15 -25.27
N LEU A 46 -12.27 -32.22 -24.47
CA LEU A 46 -11.95 -32.09 -23.04
C LEU A 46 -10.50 -31.72 -22.75
N LEU A 47 -9.59 -31.82 -23.73
CA LEU A 47 -8.16 -31.53 -23.55
C LEU A 47 -7.79 -30.06 -23.78
N ILE A 48 -8.72 -29.21 -24.22
CA ILE A 48 -8.44 -27.79 -24.55
C ILE A 48 -8.75 -26.85 -23.37
N PHE A 49 -9.37 -27.33 -22.28
CA PHE A 49 -9.71 -26.50 -21.10
C PHE A 49 -8.65 -26.48 -19.98
N ALA A 50 -7.50 -27.14 -20.16
CA ALA A 50 -6.51 -27.32 -19.09
C ALA A 50 -5.28 -26.38 -19.16
N THR A 51 -5.33 -25.30 -19.95
CA THR A 51 -4.33 -24.23 -19.87
C THR A 51 -4.96 -22.93 -19.36
N MET A 52 -5.73 -23.02 -18.26
CA MET A 52 -5.90 -21.83 -17.43
C MET A 52 -4.54 -21.58 -16.78
N GLN A 53 -3.77 -20.66 -17.35
CA GLN A 53 -2.63 -20.12 -16.64
C GLN A 53 -3.17 -19.50 -15.36
N VAL A 54 -2.96 -20.21 -14.26
CA VAL A 54 -3.07 -19.64 -12.92
C VAL A 54 -1.95 -18.63 -12.86
N TYR A 55 -2.23 -17.39 -13.24
CA TYR A 55 -1.37 -16.28 -12.87
C TYR A 55 -1.33 -16.31 -11.34
N SER A 56 -0.16 -16.67 -10.80
CA SER A 56 0.14 -16.46 -9.39
C SER A 56 0.00 -14.96 -9.16
N GLN A 57 -1.08 -14.55 -8.52
CA GLN A 57 -1.21 -13.19 -8.05
C GLN A 57 -0.14 -13.03 -6.97
N VAL A 58 0.90 -12.24 -7.28
CA VAL A 58 1.81 -11.75 -6.25
C VAL A 58 0.92 -11.05 -5.22
N PRO A 59 0.94 -11.44 -3.93
CA PRO A 59 0.13 -10.77 -2.93
C PRO A 59 0.50 -9.28 -2.94
N PRO A 60 -0.48 -8.36 -2.82
CA PRO A 60 -0.19 -6.93 -2.78
C PRO A 60 0.81 -6.64 -1.65
N PRO A 61 1.72 -5.67 -1.83
CA PRO A 61 2.64 -5.29 -0.77
C PRO A 61 1.86 -4.92 0.52
N PRO A 62 2.45 -5.12 1.71
CA PRO A 62 1.86 -4.63 2.95
C PRO A 62 1.54 -3.13 2.85
N PRO A 63 0.50 -2.63 3.53
CA PRO A 63 0.24 -1.19 3.56
C PRO A 63 1.32 -0.47 4.37
N CYS A 64 1.71 0.72 3.91
CA CYS A 64 2.49 1.69 4.68
C CYS A 64 1.58 2.34 5.72
N LEU A 65 1.98 2.26 6.98
CA LEU A 65 1.27 2.90 8.09
C LEU A 65 1.71 4.37 8.22
N ALA A 66 0.77 5.23 8.61
CA ALA A 66 1.11 6.54 9.14
C ALA A 66 1.59 6.43 10.60
N ASN A 67 1.95 7.57 11.20
CA ASN A 67 2.55 7.64 12.53
C ASN A 67 1.59 7.45 13.73
N GLY A 68 0.30 7.23 13.48
CA GLY A 68 -0.73 7.01 14.51
C GLY A 68 -1.23 8.27 15.21
N ASN A 69 -0.77 9.46 14.81
CA ASN A 69 -1.19 10.72 15.43
C ASN A 69 -2.58 11.17 14.94
N ASN A 70 -3.19 12.13 15.63
CA ASN A 70 -4.56 12.58 15.32
C ASN A 70 -4.82 14.07 15.60
N GLY A 71 -3.80 14.92 15.47
CA GLY A 71 -3.90 16.36 15.73
C GLY A 71 -5.01 17.06 14.94
N PHE A 72 -5.33 16.58 13.72
CA PHE A 72 -6.45 17.05 12.89
C PHE A 72 -7.57 15.99 12.79
N GLY A 73 -7.67 15.10 13.77
CA GLY A 73 -8.69 14.06 13.84
C GLY A 73 -8.24 12.71 13.30
N GLY A 74 -7.02 12.54 12.82
CA GLY A 74 -6.45 11.23 12.48
C GLY A 74 -6.75 10.73 11.06
N ALA A 75 -7.31 11.58 10.20
CA ALA A 75 -7.66 11.19 8.84
C ALA A 75 -6.44 10.70 8.03
N VAL A 76 -5.27 11.28 8.31
CA VAL A 76 -3.98 10.87 7.75
C VAL A 76 -3.20 10.04 8.76
N GLY A 77 -3.09 10.50 10.00
CA GLY A 77 -2.18 9.91 10.99
C GLY A 77 -2.59 8.52 11.47
N GLU A 78 -3.89 8.19 11.48
CA GLU A 78 -4.38 6.82 11.72
C GLU A 78 -4.57 6.03 10.41
N GLY A 79 -4.32 6.68 9.27
CA GLY A 79 -4.50 6.15 7.94
C GLY A 79 -3.37 5.22 7.51
N VAL A 80 -3.59 4.58 6.37
CA VAL A 80 -2.60 3.75 5.70
C VAL A 80 -2.65 3.99 4.21
N PHE A 81 -1.56 3.72 3.50
CA PHE A 81 -1.61 3.64 2.05
C PHE A 81 -0.98 2.35 1.53
N SER A 82 -1.44 1.93 0.37
CA SER A 82 -0.81 0.88 -0.42
C SER A 82 -0.35 1.49 -1.73
N SER A 83 0.86 1.13 -2.15
CA SER A 83 1.40 1.56 -3.43
C SER A 83 1.43 0.38 -4.38
N ALA A 84 0.80 0.51 -5.55
CA ALA A 84 0.93 -0.44 -6.65
C ALA A 84 2.08 0.00 -7.57
N THR A 85 3.26 0.18 -7.01
CA THR A 85 4.48 0.64 -7.70
C THR A 85 5.28 -0.51 -8.35
N GLY A 86 4.60 -1.59 -8.76
CA GLY A 86 5.24 -2.63 -9.57
C GLY A 86 5.72 -2.07 -10.93
N ASN A 87 6.07 -2.97 -11.86
CA ASN A 87 6.48 -2.61 -13.23
C ASN A 87 5.34 -2.02 -14.09
N THR A 88 4.39 -1.33 -13.48
CA THR A 88 3.18 -0.74 -14.04
C THR A 88 3.26 0.78 -13.96
N ASN A 89 2.81 1.44 -15.03
CA ASN A 89 2.63 2.89 -15.13
C ASN A 89 1.11 3.12 -15.30
N PRO A 90 0.44 3.94 -14.47
CA PRO A 90 0.97 4.91 -13.50
C PRO A 90 1.39 4.33 -12.14
N ILE A 91 2.12 5.15 -11.38
CA ILE A 91 2.29 5.00 -9.93
C ILE A 91 0.94 5.27 -9.29
N VAL A 92 0.36 4.30 -8.57
CA VAL A 92 -0.92 4.42 -7.90
C VAL A 92 -0.74 4.32 -6.39
N PHE A 93 -1.25 5.32 -5.68
CA PHE A 93 -1.39 5.34 -4.23
C PHE A 93 -2.84 5.09 -3.87
N GLY A 94 -3.13 3.95 -3.25
CA GLY A 94 -4.42 3.63 -2.65
C GLY A 94 -4.41 4.00 -1.17
N MET A 95 -5.08 5.09 -0.82
CA MET A 95 -5.15 5.67 0.51
C MET A 95 -6.38 5.13 1.25
N GLN A 96 -6.20 4.76 2.51
CA GLN A 96 -7.27 4.29 3.38
C GLN A 96 -7.28 5.11 4.67
N VAL A 97 -8.42 5.73 4.94
CA VAL A 97 -8.68 6.51 6.16
C VAL A 97 -9.30 5.57 7.21
N HIS A 98 -8.89 5.72 8.48
CA HIS A 98 -9.40 4.87 9.55
C HIS A 98 -10.92 5.12 9.76
N PRO A 99 -11.77 4.10 9.94
CA PRO A 99 -13.22 4.30 10.05
C PRO A 99 -13.66 5.19 11.22
N ASP A 100 -12.85 5.26 12.27
CA ASP A 100 -13.13 6.04 13.48
C ASP A 100 -12.39 7.39 13.51
N SER A 101 -11.61 7.73 12.47
CA SER A 101 -10.93 9.02 12.39
C SER A 101 -11.85 10.14 11.89
N GLY A 102 -11.32 11.36 11.95
CA GLY A 102 -11.90 12.57 11.36
C GLY A 102 -11.92 12.56 9.83
N SER A 103 -12.23 13.72 9.26
CA SER A 103 -12.40 13.88 7.81
C SER A 103 -11.14 14.46 7.15
N MET A 104 -10.93 14.13 5.88
CA MET A 104 -9.90 14.70 4.99
C MET A 104 -10.27 16.14 4.57
N ASP A 105 -10.35 17.05 5.54
CA ASP A 105 -10.71 18.46 5.35
C ASP A 105 -9.52 19.36 4.95
N ASP A 106 -8.30 18.89 5.15
CA ASP A 106 -7.05 19.60 4.88
C ASP A 106 -6.24 18.88 3.77
N ILE A 107 -5.00 19.31 3.50
CA ILE A 107 -4.21 18.89 2.34
C ILE A 107 -3.15 17.88 2.79
N LEU A 108 -3.15 16.70 2.18
CA LEU A 108 -2.04 15.75 2.32
C LEU A 108 -0.94 16.10 1.33
N VAL A 109 0.28 16.29 1.85
CA VAL A 109 1.48 16.51 1.06
C VAL A 109 2.38 15.29 1.15
N PHE A 110 2.84 14.76 0.02
CA PHE A 110 3.96 13.83 -0.05
C PHE A 110 5.16 14.53 -0.68
N TYR A 111 6.30 14.54 0.01
CA TYR A 111 7.59 14.92 -0.55
C TYR A 111 8.26 13.67 -1.11
N ILE A 112 8.90 13.81 -2.26
CA ILE A 112 9.44 12.68 -3.04
C ILE A 112 10.91 12.94 -3.34
N ASP A 113 11.77 12.01 -2.91
CA ASP A 113 13.16 11.93 -3.30
C ASP A 113 13.32 10.87 -4.40
N THR A 114 13.90 11.28 -5.51
CA THR A 114 14.11 10.45 -6.72
C THR A 114 15.59 10.12 -6.96
N GLY A 115 16.48 10.56 -6.06
CA GLY A 115 17.93 10.59 -6.25
C GLY A 115 18.42 11.75 -7.13
N ALA A 116 17.50 12.56 -7.69
CA ALA A 116 17.83 13.82 -8.35
C ALA A 116 18.11 14.91 -7.31
N PRO A 117 18.84 15.99 -7.66
CA PRO A 117 19.07 17.08 -6.74
C PRO A 117 17.75 17.74 -6.30
N GLY A 118 17.57 17.85 -4.99
CA GLY A 118 16.37 18.41 -4.36
C GLY A 118 16.70 19.25 -3.13
N ARG A 119 15.70 19.49 -2.28
CA ARG A 119 15.85 20.19 -1.00
C ARG A 119 15.96 19.20 0.15
N ASN A 120 16.91 19.42 1.04
CA ASN A 120 17.02 18.70 2.31
C ASN A 120 16.17 19.31 3.43
N ALA A 121 15.60 20.50 3.21
CA ALA A 121 14.65 21.15 4.09
C ALA A 121 13.71 22.09 3.34
N ILE A 122 12.52 22.28 3.87
CA ILE A 122 11.60 23.36 3.52
C ILE A 122 11.70 24.41 4.63
N ASP A 123 12.28 25.56 4.30
CA ASP A 123 12.59 26.63 5.23
C ASP A 123 12.16 27.99 4.64
N ASN A 124 12.58 29.09 5.27
CA ASN A 124 12.26 30.45 4.81
C ASN A 124 12.76 30.79 3.39
N THR A 125 13.58 29.96 2.76
CA THR A 125 13.98 30.13 1.35
C THR A 125 13.00 29.49 0.37
N VAL A 126 12.04 28.72 0.89
CA VAL A 126 10.97 28.04 0.14
C VAL A 126 9.64 28.49 0.75
N ASP A 127 9.08 29.59 0.25
CA ASP A 127 7.85 30.19 0.79
C ASP A 127 6.94 30.65 -0.37
N ASP A 128 6.17 29.70 -0.91
CA ASP A 128 5.24 29.95 -2.00
C ASP A 128 3.79 29.96 -1.49
N ASN A 129 3.20 31.15 -1.47
CA ASN A 129 1.82 31.36 -1.07
C ASN A 129 0.85 31.66 -2.22
N GLY A 130 1.19 31.25 -3.45
CA GLY A 130 0.39 31.51 -4.64
C GLY A 130 -1.01 30.87 -4.62
N ASP A 131 -1.13 29.70 -3.99
CA ASP A 131 -2.38 28.98 -3.78
C ASP A 131 -2.27 28.03 -2.58
N VAL A 132 -3.39 27.43 -2.18
CA VAL A 132 -3.46 26.59 -0.97
C VAL A 132 -2.58 25.33 -1.02
N TYR A 133 -2.31 24.79 -2.21
CA TYR A 133 -1.47 23.60 -2.37
C TYR A 133 0.02 23.97 -2.30
N ARG A 134 0.38 25.12 -2.86
CA ARG A 134 1.73 25.70 -2.71
C ARG A 134 2.02 26.05 -1.26
N ILE A 135 1.05 26.66 -0.57
CA ILE A 135 1.11 26.95 0.86
C ILE A 135 1.38 25.66 1.65
N ALA A 136 0.66 24.58 1.34
CA ALA A 136 0.85 23.31 2.02
C ALA A 136 2.23 22.68 1.74
N ILE A 137 2.69 22.68 0.48
CA ILE A 137 3.99 22.11 0.08
C ILE A 137 5.18 22.90 0.62
N THR A 138 5.10 24.23 0.63
CA THR A 138 6.20 25.05 1.14
C THR A 138 6.05 25.35 2.62
N ASN A 139 5.00 24.82 3.26
CA ASN A 139 4.65 25.13 4.65
C ASN A 139 4.69 26.63 4.92
N SER A 140 4.09 27.41 4.02
CA SER A 140 4.29 28.86 3.93
C SER A 140 3.96 29.57 5.24
N ASP A 141 4.88 30.43 5.71
CA ASP A 141 4.66 31.26 6.89
C ASP A 141 3.92 32.58 6.59
N SER A 142 3.35 32.71 5.38
CA SER A 142 2.62 33.93 5.00
C SER A 142 1.39 34.23 5.88
N PHE A 143 0.90 33.23 6.63
CA PHE A 143 -0.17 33.36 7.62
C PHE A 143 0.33 33.31 9.08
N GLY A 144 1.63 33.20 9.32
CA GLY A 144 2.23 33.11 10.66
C GLY A 144 2.12 31.71 11.29
N PHE A 145 1.95 30.67 10.48
CA PHE A 145 1.76 29.28 10.92
C PHE A 145 2.77 28.29 10.32
N GLY A 146 3.69 28.76 9.48
CA GLY A 146 4.57 27.88 8.71
C GLY A 146 5.61 27.20 9.59
N SER A 147 5.78 25.89 9.42
CA SER A 147 6.84 25.12 10.07
C SER A 147 8.09 25.05 9.19
N HIS A 148 9.28 24.95 9.80
CA HIS A 148 10.44 24.44 9.05
C HIS A 148 10.37 22.92 9.01
N ILE A 149 10.46 22.34 7.82
CA ILE A 149 10.48 20.89 7.63
C ILE A 149 11.91 20.48 7.33
N THR A 150 12.49 19.65 8.19
CA THR A 150 13.79 19.01 7.96
C THR A 150 13.58 17.57 7.53
N PHE A 151 14.17 17.17 6.41
CA PHE A 151 14.07 15.81 5.88
C PHE A 151 15.13 14.87 6.47
N PRO A 152 14.95 13.54 6.37
CA PRO A 152 15.91 12.56 6.87
C PRO A 152 17.30 12.74 6.24
N PRO A 153 18.38 12.31 6.92
CA PRO A 153 19.72 12.34 6.34
C PRO A 153 19.79 11.57 5.02
N GLY A 154 20.20 12.26 3.96
CA GLY A 154 20.31 11.68 2.61
C GLY A 154 19.08 11.87 1.73
N PHE A 155 17.96 12.36 2.29
CA PHE A 155 16.74 12.65 1.56
C PHE A 155 16.80 14.04 0.92
N GLU A 156 16.59 14.12 -0.40
CA GLU A 156 16.47 15.37 -1.16
C GLU A 156 15.12 15.45 -1.89
N ALA A 157 14.19 16.22 -1.32
CA ALA A 157 12.87 16.46 -1.91
C ALA A 157 13.01 17.13 -3.29
N SER A 158 12.83 16.34 -4.35
CA SER A 158 12.89 16.77 -5.74
C SER A 158 11.50 17.10 -6.29
N TYR A 159 10.48 16.46 -5.73
CA TYR A 159 9.09 16.68 -6.09
C TYR A 159 8.20 16.66 -4.85
N ALA A 160 6.99 17.21 -5.00
CA ALA A 160 5.94 17.04 -4.02
C ALA A 160 4.58 16.84 -4.68
N VAL A 161 3.71 16.06 -4.04
CA VAL A 161 2.31 15.90 -4.39
C VAL A 161 1.47 16.52 -3.29
N ALA A 162 0.48 17.34 -3.66
CA ALA A 162 -0.52 17.86 -2.72
C ALA A 162 -1.92 17.42 -3.18
N VAL A 163 -2.71 16.84 -2.28
CA VAL A 163 -4.05 16.31 -2.58
C VAL A 163 -5.04 16.67 -1.48
N ASP A 164 -6.22 17.14 -1.89
CA ASP A 164 -7.43 17.28 -1.07
C ASP A 164 -8.67 16.83 -1.86
N VAL A 165 -9.86 17.15 -1.35
CA VAL A 165 -11.15 16.83 -1.99
C VAL A 165 -11.44 17.63 -3.26
N ASN A 166 -10.71 18.73 -3.50
CA ASN A 166 -10.95 19.65 -4.59
C ASN A 166 -9.96 19.44 -5.74
N PHE A 167 -8.73 19.02 -5.44
CA PHE A 167 -7.64 18.96 -6.39
C PHE A 167 -6.53 18.00 -5.97
N GLY A 168 -5.72 17.61 -6.96
CA GLY A 168 -4.43 16.98 -6.73
C GLY A 168 -3.40 17.48 -7.73
N GLY A 169 -2.23 17.89 -7.26
CA GLY A 169 -1.14 18.40 -8.09
C GLY A 169 0.22 17.79 -7.75
N LEU A 170 1.05 17.63 -8.77
CA LEU A 170 2.47 17.30 -8.69
C LEU A 170 3.30 18.55 -8.99
N TYR A 171 4.31 18.79 -8.18
CA TYR A 171 5.17 19.97 -8.23
C TYR A 171 6.64 19.56 -8.18
N ALA A 172 7.51 20.30 -8.86
CA ALA A 172 8.96 20.11 -8.81
C ALA A 172 9.58 21.11 -7.83
N ILE A 173 10.51 20.61 -7.01
CA ILE A 173 11.21 21.38 -5.97
C ILE A 173 12.67 21.58 -6.44
N PRO A 174 13.07 22.81 -6.81
CA PRO A 174 14.44 23.08 -7.21
C PRO A 174 15.41 22.95 -6.03
N ALA A 175 16.56 22.31 -6.27
CA ALA A 175 17.58 22.06 -5.24
C ALA A 175 18.19 23.30 -4.58
N SER A 176 18.05 24.48 -5.21
CA SER A 176 18.62 25.73 -4.70
C SER A 176 17.84 26.95 -5.20
N GLY A 177 18.20 28.12 -4.69
CA GLY A 177 17.53 29.39 -5.00
C GLY A 177 16.49 29.77 -3.95
N THR A 178 15.71 30.80 -4.23
CA THR A 178 14.56 31.17 -3.41
C THR A 178 13.30 30.86 -4.20
N ILE A 179 12.33 30.22 -3.56
CA ILE A 179 10.98 30.03 -4.11
C ILE A 179 10.09 31.06 -3.42
N SER A 180 9.56 32.01 -4.20
CA SER A 180 8.59 33.00 -3.72
C SER A 180 7.19 32.68 -4.24
N THR A 181 6.26 33.61 -4.04
CA THR A 181 4.87 33.51 -4.51
C THR A 181 4.74 33.13 -5.99
N ASN A 182 4.11 32.00 -6.27
CA ASN A 182 3.91 31.37 -7.58
C ASN A 182 5.17 30.86 -8.29
N ASP A 183 6.29 30.67 -7.59
CA ASP A 183 7.54 30.23 -8.21
C ASP A 183 7.78 28.72 -8.14
N LEU A 184 7.07 27.98 -7.27
CA LEU A 184 7.20 26.53 -7.24
C LEU A 184 6.69 25.96 -8.58
N GLU A 185 7.38 25.01 -9.19
CA GLU A 185 7.01 24.58 -10.54
C GLU A 185 5.86 23.56 -10.48
N PHE A 186 4.74 23.86 -11.14
CA PHE A 186 3.66 22.89 -11.32
C PHE A 186 4.00 21.97 -12.51
N VAL A 187 4.02 20.66 -12.26
CA VAL A 187 4.34 19.64 -13.27
C VAL A 187 3.07 19.16 -13.96
N SER A 188 2.12 18.63 -13.18
CA SER A 188 0.88 18.06 -13.71
C SER A 188 -0.16 17.85 -12.61
N THR A 189 -1.42 17.70 -13.00
CA THR A 189 -2.46 17.20 -12.08
C THR A 189 -2.22 15.72 -11.76
N VAL A 190 -2.49 15.30 -10.53
CA VAL A 190 -2.58 13.87 -10.19
C VAL A 190 -4.02 13.39 -10.32
N ASN A 191 -4.22 12.16 -10.76
CA ASN A 191 -5.56 11.60 -10.98
C ASN A 191 -6.17 11.13 -9.66
N SER A 192 -6.67 12.07 -8.84
CA SER A 192 -7.31 11.77 -7.56
C SER A 192 -8.77 11.35 -7.71
N THR A 193 -9.20 10.36 -6.93
CA THR A 193 -10.60 9.94 -6.76
C THR A 193 -11.22 10.44 -5.46
N LEU A 194 -10.48 11.23 -4.67
CA LEU A 194 -10.98 11.85 -3.46
C LEU A 194 -12.01 12.93 -3.84
N THR A 195 -13.27 12.72 -3.47
CA THR A 195 -14.38 13.63 -3.81
C THR A 195 -15.24 14.01 -2.61
N SER A 196 -14.96 13.44 -1.45
CA SER A 196 -15.64 13.71 -0.20
C SER A 196 -14.64 13.62 0.96
N PRO A 197 -14.69 14.54 1.93
CA PRO A 197 -13.75 14.52 3.05
C PRO A 197 -13.99 13.31 3.98
N THR A 198 -15.17 12.70 3.92
CA THR A 198 -15.52 11.48 4.68
C THR A 198 -15.26 10.17 3.93
N GLN A 199 -14.61 10.24 2.76
CA GLN A 199 -14.35 9.07 1.93
C GLN A 199 -13.26 8.20 2.57
N LEU A 200 -13.62 6.97 2.96
CA LEU A 200 -12.70 6.06 3.65
C LEU A 200 -11.60 5.47 2.76
N TYR A 201 -11.76 5.54 1.45
CA TYR A 201 -10.78 5.04 0.49
C TYR A 201 -10.76 5.92 -0.76
N TYR A 202 -9.57 6.37 -1.14
CA TYR A 202 -9.36 7.11 -2.37
C TYR A 202 -8.03 6.71 -3.00
N GLU A 203 -7.89 7.00 -4.28
CA GLU A 203 -6.66 6.78 -5.02
C GLU A 203 -6.19 8.09 -5.60
N PHE A 204 -4.88 8.28 -5.70
CA PHE A 204 -4.29 9.24 -6.62
C PHE A 204 -3.14 8.61 -7.40
N SER A 205 -2.87 9.13 -8.59
CA SER A 205 -1.82 8.57 -9.44
C SER A 205 -1.17 9.59 -10.36
N PHE A 206 0.09 9.32 -10.70
CA PHE A 206 0.88 10.05 -11.68
C PHE A 206 1.84 9.09 -12.39
N SER A 207 2.41 9.49 -13.52
CA SER A 207 3.30 8.62 -14.28
C SER A 207 4.73 8.65 -13.74
N TRP A 208 5.48 7.57 -13.90
CA TRP A 208 6.90 7.51 -13.52
C TRP A 208 7.72 8.62 -14.18
N GLU A 209 7.43 8.88 -15.45
CA GLU A 209 8.13 9.90 -16.23
C GLU A 209 7.88 11.32 -15.72
N ALA A 210 6.78 11.56 -15.00
CA ALA A 210 6.46 12.88 -14.44
C ALA A 210 7.42 13.27 -13.30
N ILE A 211 8.06 12.28 -12.66
CA ILE A 211 9.11 12.48 -11.65
C ILE A 211 10.50 12.09 -12.17
N GLY A 212 10.65 11.93 -13.49
CA GLY A 212 11.94 11.60 -14.11
C GLY A 212 12.43 10.17 -13.89
N LEU A 213 11.56 9.26 -13.48
CA LEU A 213 11.88 7.86 -13.20
C LEU A 213 11.23 6.90 -14.21
N THR A 214 11.58 5.61 -14.09
CA THR A 214 11.00 4.49 -14.82
C THR A 214 10.48 3.42 -13.86
N SER A 215 9.62 2.52 -14.32
CA SER A 215 8.95 1.52 -13.47
C SER A 215 9.86 0.43 -12.86
N GLY A 216 11.17 0.56 -12.99
CA GLY A 216 12.15 -0.30 -12.31
C GLY A 216 12.99 0.45 -11.28
N ASP A 217 12.78 1.76 -11.13
CA ASP A 217 13.49 2.60 -10.19
C ASP A 217 12.78 2.58 -8.82
N GLU A 218 13.56 2.89 -7.78
CA GLU A 218 13.07 3.11 -6.42
C GLU A 218 13.06 4.62 -6.13
N PHE A 219 12.20 5.05 -5.21
CA PHE A 219 12.16 6.43 -4.74
C PHE A 219 11.69 6.47 -3.30
N GLU A 220 12.03 7.52 -2.57
CA GLU A 220 11.66 7.67 -1.17
C GLU A 220 10.60 8.74 -0.98
N ILE A 221 9.76 8.58 0.04
CA ILE A 221 8.77 9.59 0.40
C ILE A 221 8.70 9.85 1.90
N VAL A 222 8.27 11.06 2.24
CA VAL A 222 7.67 11.39 3.54
C VAL A 222 6.36 12.15 3.29
N GLY A 223 5.40 12.05 4.20
CA GLY A 223 4.09 12.68 4.07
C GLY A 223 3.73 13.53 5.28
N LEU A 224 3.04 14.64 5.05
CA LEU A 224 2.58 15.55 6.10
C LEU A 224 1.18 16.06 5.79
N TYR A 225 0.32 16.13 6.80
CA TYR A 225 -1.00 16.73 6.68
C TYR A 225 -0.98 18.20 7.09
N VAL A 226 -1.41 19.08 6.19
CA VAL A 226 -1.24 20.54 6.33
C VAL A 226 -2.52 21.26 5.95
N ARG A 227 -2.91 22.26 6.75
CA ARG A 227 -4.05 23.12 6.44
C ARG A 227 -3.72 24.10 5.31
N ASN A 228 -4.75 24.60 4.65
CA ASN A 228 -4.68 25.58 3.56
C ASN A 228 -4.01 26.94 3.89
N ASN A 229 -3.57 27.15 5.13
CA ASN A 229 -2.88 28.34 5.61
C ASN A 229 -1.46 28.03 6.14
N GLY A 230 -0.92 26.84 5.87
CA GLY A 230 0.41 26.42 6.32
C GLY A 230 0.43 25.87 7.75
N PHE A 231 -0.70 25.81 8.45
CA PHE A 231 -0.73 25.20 9.78
C PHE A 231 -0.58 23.67 9.65
N SER A 232 0.56 23.14 10.08
CA SER A 232 0.86 21.71 9.99
C SER A 232 0.23 20.90 11.12
N SER A 233 -0.12 19.66 10.82
CA SER A 233 -0.56 18.65 11.80
C SER A 233 0.63 17.85 12.33
N ASP A 234 0.40 17.07 13.38
CA ASP A 234 1.30 15.99 13.80
C ASP A 234 1.05 14.68 13.02
N GLU A 235 0.10 14.67 12.08
CA GLU A 235 -0.25 13.52 11.24
C GLU A 235 0.68 13.39 10.03
N ALA A 236 1.42 12.28 9.92
CA ALA A 236 2.48 12.12 8.94
C ALA A 236 2.73 10.67 8.48
N TYR A 237 3.43 10.53 7.35
CA TYR A 237 4.03 9.30 6.87
C TYR A 237 5.55 9.43 6.88
N GLY A 238 6.26 8.40 7.35
CA GLY A 238 7.67 8.48 7.71
C GLY A 238 7.84 8.71 9.22
N GLU A 239 9.07 8.62 9.70
CA GLU A 239 9.37 8.66 11.14
C GLU A 239 9.83 10.05 11.60
N GLY A 240 9.61 10.38 12.88
CA GLY A 240 10.19 11.57 13.54
C GLY A 240 9.18 12.64 13.97
N VAL A 241 7.98 12.65 13.37
CA VAL A 241 6.91 13.58 13.76
C VAL A 241 6.24 13.10 15.04
N SER A 242 6.47 13.81 16.14
CA SER A 242 5.95 13.47 17.46
C SER A 242 4.52 13.97 17.65
N ALA A 243 3.74 13.25 18.46
CA ALA A 243 2.40 13.69 18.85
C ALA A 243 2.43 15.08 19.51
N GLY A 244 1.54 15.97 19.07
CA GLY A 244 1.44 17.36 19.53
C GLY A 244 2.27 18.37 18.73
N THR A 245 3.17 17.95 17.83
CA THR A 245 3.88 18.86 16.91
C THR A 245 2.90 19.47 15.92
N SER A 246 2.60 20.77 16.01
CA SER A 246 1.61 21.37 15.11
C SER A 246 1.82 22.88 14.89
N GLY A 247 1.24 23.40 13.82
CA GLY A 247 1.38 24.80 13.46
C GLY A 247 2.82 25.20 13.22
N SER A 248 3.27 26.30 13.82
CA SER A 248 4.62 26.84 13.64
C SER A 248 5.74 26.04 14.32
N ASP A 249 5.46 24.87 14.90
CA ASP A 249 6.49 23.99 15.45
C ASP A 249 7.32 23.38 14.31
N ASP A 250 8.64 23.36 14.43
CA ASP A 250 9.51 22.70 13.46
C ASP A 250 9.22 21.20 13.37
N ILE A 251 9.24 20.67 12.14
CA ILE A 251 8.97 19.28 11.82
C ILE A 251 10.27 18.65 11.38
N THR A 252 10.66 17.54 12.01
CA THR A 252 11.87 16.80 11.64
C THR A 252 11.50 15.36 11.36
N PHE A 253 11.75 14.94 10.12
CA PHE A 253 11.70 13.53 9.74
C PHE A 253 13.08 12.90 9.99
N ILE A 254 13.09 11.70 10.54
CA ILE A 254 14.31 10.92 10.80
C ILE A 254 14.45 9.70 9.88
N ASP A 255 13.36 9.28 9.24
CA ASP A 255 13.35 8.19 8.27
C ASP A 255 12.27 8.40 7.20
N SER A 256 12.48 7.80 6.03
CA SER A 256 11.61 7.88 4.85
C SER A 256 11.02 6.51 4.51
N ILE A 257 10.05 6.49 3.60
CA ILE A 257 9.47 5.26 3.06
C ILE A 257 9.99 5.05 1.65
N THR A 258 10.67 3.93 1.39
CA THR A 258 11.17 3.58 0.05
C THR A 258 10.13 2.81 -0.77
N LEU A 259 9.68 3.34 -1.91
CA LEU A 259 8.79 2.66 -2.84
C LEU A 259 9.57 1.96 -3.97
N PRO A 260 9.14 0.76 -4.44
CA PRO A 260 7.86 0.09 -4.19
C PRO A 260 7.69 -0.68 -2.86
N GLY A 261 8.61 -0.55 -1.91
CA GLY A 261 8.57 -1.25 -0.64
C GLY A 261 7.90 -0.49 0.51
N CYS A 262 6.59 -0.70 0.72
CA CYS A 262 6.01 -0.63 2.08
C CYS A 262 6.43 -1.86 2.92
N GLY A 263 7.69 -2.27 2.74
CA GLY A 263 8.26 -3.47 3.29
C GLY A 263 8.52 -3.26 4.77
N GLU A 264 7.50 -3.54 5.57
CA GLU A 264 7.73 -4.54 6.60
C GLU A 264 8.39 -5.75 5.89
N THR A 265 9.73 -5.74 5.81
CA THR A 265 10.48 -6.99 5.94
C THR A 265 9.88 -7.58 7.19
N LEU A 266 8.94 -8.54 7.07
CA LEU A 266 8.18 -9.14 8.18
C LEU A 266 8.93 -8.90 9.48
N SER A 267 8.63 -7.81 10.19
CA SER A 267 9.56 -7.39 11.22
C SER A 267 9.52 -8.50 12.25
N ASN A 268 10.69 -9.06 12.54
CA ASN A 268 10.92 -9.62 13.85
C ASN A 268 10.69 -8.43 14.77
N ASN A 269 9.45 -8.18 15.19
CA ASN A 269 9.16 -7.04 16.05
C ASN A 269 10.04 -7.22 17.27
N SER A 270 11.06 -6.36 17.30
CA SER A 270 12.15 -6.31 18.22
C SER A 270 11.59 -5.75 19.51
N ASN A 271 11.03 -6.64 20.33
CA ASN A 271 11.50 -6.61 21.70
C ASN A 271 12.93 -7.17 21.62
N GLU A 272 13.91 -6.26 21.74
CA GLU A 272 15.35 -6.52 21.63
C GLU A 272 15.92 -7.52 22.66
N ASP A 273 15.12 -8.40 23.27
CA ASP A 273 15.62 -9.30 24.30
C ASP A 273 15.62 -10.79 23.95
N GLU A 274 14.85 -11.30 22.98
CA GLU A 274 15.03 -12.69 22.51
C GLU A 274 14.60 -12.82 21.03
N ALA A 275 15.56 -13.02 20.11
CA ALA A 275 15.27 -13.24 18.69
C ALA A 275 14.45 -14.52 18.49
N LEU A 276 13.12 -14.39 18.39
CA LEU A 276 12.22 -15.51 18.14
C LEU A 276 12.37 -15.96 16.69
N ASP A 277 12.97 -17.13 16.46
CA ASP A 277 13.13 -17.77 15.16
C ASP A 277 12.04 -18.82 14.94
N LEU A 278 11.38 -18.78 13.78
CA LEU A 278 10.30 -19.69 13.40
C LEU A 278 10.56 -20.30 12.03
N TYR A 279 10.36 -21.61 11.91
CA TYR A 279 10.30 -22.29 10.61
C TYR A 279 9.36 -23.50 10.66
N TYR A 280 8.77 -23.84 9.51
CA TYR A 280 7.82 -24.94 9.39
C TYR A 280 8.30 -25.94 8.33
N VAL A 281 8.47 -27.20 8.72
CA VAL A 281 8.93 -28.28 7.84
C VAL A 281 8.35 -29.62 8.30
N ASN A 282 7.98 -30.51 7.37
CA ASN A 282 7.48 -31.86 7.66
C ASN A 282 6.33 -31.92 8.68
N ASN A 283 5.35 -31.02 8.55
CA ASN A 283 4.22 -30.87 9.48
C ASN A 283 4.60 -30.49 10.92
N GLN A 284 5.78 -29.92 11.10
CA GLN A 284 6.29 -29.47 12.38
C GLN A 284 6.66 -27.99 12.33
N LEU A 285 6.20 -27.25 13.33
CA LEU A 285 6.64 -25.89 13.60
C LEU A 285 7.81 -25.95 14.58
N PHE A 286 8.90 -25.29 14.26
CA PHE A 286 10.07 -25.15 15.11
C PHE A 286 10.15 -23.72 15.61
N LEU A 287 10.34 -23.58 16.92
CA LEU A 287 10.48 -22.31 17.60
C LEU A 287 11.84 -22.29 18.27
N LYS A 288 12.57 -21.19 18.16
CA LYS A 288 13.85 -20.99 18.83
C LYS A 288 13.90 -19.57 19.40
N GLY A 289 14.62 -19.40 20.50
CA GLY A 289 14.75 -18.09 21.15
C GLY A 289 13.54 -17.72 21.98
N ILE A 290 12.87 -18.71 22.58
CA ILE A 290 11.83 -18.49 23.58
C ILE A 290 11.80 -19.64 24.58
N ASN A 291 11.74 -19.30 25.87
CA ASN A 291 11.52 -20.22 26.98
C ASN A 291 10.31 -19.75 27.81
N ASP A 292 9.13 -19.75 27.19
CA ASP A 292 7.88 -19.24 27.78
C ASP A 292 6.68 -20.02 27.23
N LEU A 293 5.51 -19.81 27.84
CA LEU A 293 4.24 -20.22 27.30
C LEU A 293 3.94 -19.42 26.03
N VAL A 294 3.68 -20.11 24.91
CA VAL A 294 3.35 -19.49 23.63
C VAL A 294 1.95 -19.90 23.16
N SER A 295 1.18 -18.96 22.67
CA SER A 295 -0.05 -19.17 21.92
C SER A 295 0.28 -19.31 20.43
N ILE A 296 -0.13 -20.43 19.82
CA ILE A 296 0.01 -20.67 18.39
C ILE A 296 -1.37 -20.64 17.78
N SER A 297 -1.61 -19.72 16.85
CA SER A 297 -2.84 -19.61 16.08
C SER A 297 -2.56 -19.78 14.59
N VAL A 298 -3.48 -20.42 13.86
CA VAL A 298 -3.39 -20.54 12.41
C VAL A 298 -4.62 -19.96 11.77
N TYR A 299 -4.41 -19.12 10.77
CA TYR A 299 -5.46 -18.48 9.98
C TYR A 299 -5.38 -18.91 8.52
N ASP A 300 -6.53 -19.09 7.87
CA ASP A 300 -6.59 -19.28 6.43
C ASP A 300 -6.56 -17.93 5.68
N ILE A 301 -6.59 -17.98 4.34
CA ILE A 301 -6.62 -16.79 3.49
C ILE A 301 -7.84 -15.88 3.69
N HIS A 302 -8.90 -16.35 4.34
CA HIS A 302 -10.10 -15.58 4.64
C HIS A 302 -10.05 -15.00 6.06
N GLY A 303 -8.92 -15.12 6.77
CA GLY A 303 -8.76 -14.65 8.15
C GLY A 303 -9.48 -15.51 9.18
N ARG A 304 -9.94 -16.73 8.83
CA ARG A 304 -10.61 -17.62 9.79
C ARG A 304 -9.57 -18.34 10.63
N ASN A 305 -9.69 -18.28 11.96
CA ASN A 305 -8.88 -19.10 12.86
C ASN A 305 -9.30 -20.57 12.70
N ILE A 306 -8.36 -21.41 12.28
CA ILE A 306 -8.55 -22.84 12.03
C ILE A 306 -7.75 -23.73 13.00
N TYR A 307 -6.92 -23.11 13.84
CA TYR A 307 -6.16 -23.76 14.91
C TYR A 307 -5.79 -22.71 15.96
N GLN A 308 -5.92 -23.06 17.24
CA GLN A 308 -5.39 -22.27 18.35
C GLN A 308 -5.01 -23.19 19.50
N LYS A 309 -3.77 -23.09 19.98
CA LYS A 309 -3.31 -23.87 21.14
C LYS A 309 -2.07 -23.27 21.80
N GLU A 310 -2.05 -23.34 23.13
CA GLU A 310 -0.89 -22.95 23.94
C GLU A 310 0.12 -24.11 24.08
N HIS A 311 1.40 -23.76 24.08
CA HIS A 311 2.51 -24.70 24.24
C HIS A 311 3.56 -24.11 25.18
N GLU A 312 4.01 -24.91 26.13
CA GLU A 312 5.19 -24.59 26.94
C GLU A 312 6.42 -24.96 26.12
N VAL A 313 7.22 -23.97 25.73
CA VAL A 313 8.41 -24.16 24.90
C VAL A 313 9.63 -24.02 25.80
N ASN A 314 10.44 -25.07 25.83
CA ASN A 314 11.74 -25.07 26.50
C ASN A 314 12.78 -25.43 25.42
N ASP A 315 13.45 -24.42 24.87
CA ASP A 315 14.39 -24.56 23.74
C ASP A 315 13.72 -25.01 22.41
N VAL A 316 14.51 -25.44 21.41
CA VAL A 316 14.04 -25.89 20.08
C VAL A 316 13.16 -27.15 20.18
N THR A 317 11.90 -26.94 20.50
CA THR A 317 10.89 -28.00 20.58
C THR A 317 10.08 -28.05 19.28
N PRO A 318 10.08 -29.19 18.55
CA PRO A 318 9.21 -29.35 17.40
C PRO A 318 7.75 -29.53 17.87
N ILE A 319 6.86 -28.72 17.31
CA ILE A 319 5.42 -28.78 17.58
C ILE A 319 4.73 -29.35 16.35
N HIS A 320 4.04 -30.49 16.52
CA HIS A 320 3.24 -31.08 15.44
C HIS A 320 2.07 -30.15 15.10
N LEU A 321 2.06 -29.64 13.89
CA LEU A 321 1.08 -28.69 13.40
C LEU A 321 0.67 -29.07 11.97
N GLU A 322 -0.49 -29.71 11.83
CA GLU A 322 -1.03 -30.08 10.53
C GLU A 322 -1.73 -28.87 9.89
N LEU A 323 -1.32 -28.56 8.67
CA LEU A 323 -1.85 -27.47 7.88
C LEU A 323 -2.58 -28.03 6.64
N ASN A 324 -3.53 -27.26 6.11
CA ASN A 324 -4.24 -27.61 4.88
C ASN A 324 -3.30 -27.50 3.68
N LYS A 325 -3.07 -28.63 3.03
CA LYS A 325 -2.18 -28.70 1.86
C LYS A 325 -2.65 -27.81 0.72
N ASN A 326 -1.68 -27.22 0.01
CA ASN A 326 -1.87 -26.36 -1.15
C ASN A 326 -2.72 -25.11 -0.86
N GLN A 327 -2.75 -24.66 0.40
CA GLN A 327 -3.43 -23.43 0.82
C GLN A 327 -2.43 -22.53 1.55
N LEU A 328 -2.48 -21.23 1.26
CA LEU A 328 -1.75 -20.25 2.06
C LEU A 328 -2.41 -20.13 3.44
N GLN A 329 -1.58 -20.22 4.47
CA GLN A 329 -2.00 -20.07 5.87
C GLN A 329 -0.99 -19.20 6.61
N PHE A 330 -1.49 -18.52 7.65
CA PHE A 330 -0.69 -17.66 8.52
C PHE A 330 -0.60 -18.32 9.88
N ILE A 331 0.61 -18.64 10.33
CA ILE A 331 0.87 -19.11 11.69
C ILE A 331 1.28 -17.90 12.52
N VAL A 332 0.52 -17.56 13.53
CA VAL A 332 0.82 -16.51 14.50
C VAL A 332 1.31 -17.18 15.78
N VAL A 333 2.51 -16.84 16.21
CA VAL A 333 3.09 -17.27 17.49
C VAL A 333 3.19 -16.04 18.38
N GLU A 334 2.60 -16.11 19.56
CA GLU A 334 2.53 -14.99 20.50
C GLU A 334 2.88 -15.48 21.92
N SER A 335 3.67 -14.71 22.65
CA SER A 335 4.02 -14.95 24.05
C SER A 335 3.90 -13.65 24.84
N SER A 336 4.25 -13.69 26.12
CA SER A 336 4.33 -12.46 26.93
C SER A 336 5.41 -11.48 26.43
N LYS A 337 6.40 -11.97 25.68
CA LYS A 337 7.59 -11.21 25.25
C LYS A 337 7.68 -10.97 23.75
N ALA A 338 7.06 -11.81 22.93
CA ALA A 338 7.30 -11.79 21.48
C ALA A 338 6.05 -12.17 20.69
N LYS A 339 5.94 -11.61 19.49
CA LYS A 339 4.93 -11.98 18.51
C LYS A 339 5.57 -12.11 17.15
N LYS A 340 5.31 -13.21 16.44
CA LYS A 340 5.83 -13.43 15.09
C LYS A 340 4.84 -14.19 14.23
N VAL A 341 4.86 -13.90 12.93
CA VAL A 341 3.95 -14.48 11.95
C VAL A 341 4.74 -15.20 10.86
N LEU A 342 4.37 -16.43 10.54
CA LEU A 342 4.92 -17.22 9.44
C LEU A 342 3.85 -17.43 8.37
N LYS A 343 4.20 -17.17 7.10
CA LYS A 343 3.38 -17.47 5.92
C LYS A 343 3.80 -18.84 5.39
N VAL A 344 2.86 -19.78 5.28
CA VAL A 344 3.15 -21.17 4.89
C VAL A 344 2.20 -21.66 3.82
N ILE A 345 2.74 -22.35 2.81
CA ILE A 345 1.99 -23.17 1.85
C ILE A 345 2.49 -24.61 2.01
N PRO A 346 1.73 -25.50 2.69
CA PRO A 346 2.13 -26.88 2.91
C PRO A 346 1.93 -27.70 1.62
N ASN A 347 2.84 -28.62 1.33
CA ASN A 347 2.77 -29.51 0.16
C ASN A 347 2.02 -30.82 0.46
#